data_AF-A0A3S3PAI0-F1
#
_entry.id   AF-A0A3S3PAI0-F1
#
_cell.length_a   1.000
_cell.length_b   1.000
_cell.length_c   1.000
_cell.angle_alpha   90.00
_cell.angle_beta   90.00
_cell.angle_gamma   90.00
#
_symmetry.space_group_name_H-M   'P 1'
#
loop_
_entity.id
_entity.type
_entity.pdbx_description
1 polymer ?
#
loop_
_entity_poly.entity_id
_entity_poly.type
_entity_poly.pdbx_seq_one_letter_code
_entity_poly.pdbx_strand_id
1 'polypeptide(L)'
;MSESENIYDKKYEKAVKFRRRITLVNAVGLIVGSVIGSGIFISPKGVFEYCGQSVALSIAVWIFCGFFSTLGALCYAELGTTITRSGGDYAYQMEAFGPLIAFLYLWVTMLIVNPTSQAITAITFAHYIIGIFYESCEPPQAAVKLIAICCL
;
A
#
# COMPACT_ATOMS: atom_id res chain seq x y z
N MET A 1 4.47 22.17 43.44
CA MET A 1 5.07 21.08 42.64
C MET A 1 4.08 19.96 42.34
N SER A 2 3.08 19.69 43.19
CA SER A 2 2.07 18.63 43.03
C SER A 2 0.87 19.01 42.13
N GLU A 3 0.68 20.29 41.82
CA GLU A 3 -0.47 20.78 41.06
C GLU A 3 -0.23 20.76 39.55
N SER A 4 1.03 20.84 39.12
CA SER A 4 1.43 20.73 37.72
C SER A 4 1.33 19.31 37.19
N GLU A 5 1.64 18.29 37.99
CA GLU A 5 1.53 16.87 37.61
C GLU A 5 0.08 16.46 37.29
N ASN A 6 -0.88 16.99 38.07
CA ASN A 6 -2.31 16.73 37.91
C ASN A 6 -2.92 17.37 36.64
N ILE A 7 -2.33 18.47 36.17
CA ILE A 7 -2.73 19.15 34.92
C ILE A 7 -2.22 18.39 33.69
N TYR A 8 -1.03 17.79 33.77
CA TYR A 8 -0.50 16.98 32.67
C TYR A 8 -1.32 15.70 32.49
N ASP A 9 -1.69 15.00 33.55
CA ASP A 9 -2.46 13.75 33.47
C ASP A 9 -3.88 13.95 32.88
N LYS A 10 -4.56 15.04 33.29
CA LYS A 10 -5.88 15.42 32.74
C LYS A 10 -5.85 15.78 31.25
N LYS A 11 -4.71 16.24 30.72
CA LYS A 11 -4.57 16.66 29.33
C LYS A 11 -4.47 15.46 28.38
N TYR A 12 -3.92 14.33 28.84
CA TYR A 12 -3.85 13.08 28.08
C TYR A 12 -5.11 12.22 28.17
N GLU A 13 -5.95 12.43 29.18
CA GLU A 13 -7.24 11.72 29.32
C GLU A 13 -8.26 12.11 28.23
N LYS A 14 -8.09 13.29 27.61
CA LYS A 14 -8.82 13.70 26.39
C LYS A 14 -8.18 13.19 25.09
N ALA A 15 -7.42 12.10 25.13
CA ALA A 15 -7.06 11.40 23.90
C ALA A 15 -8.35 10.95 23.19
N VAL A 16 -8.54 11.41 21.95
CA VAL A 16 -9.67 11.04 21.10
C VAL A 16 -9.66 9.52 20.90
N LYS A 17 -10.41 8.78 21.73
CA LYS A 17 -10.53 7.32 21.62
C LYS A 17 -11.47 7.02 20.46
N PHE A 18 -10.91 6.49 19.37
CA PHE A 18 -11.72 6.01 18.26
C PHE A 18 -12.58 4.83 18.73
N ARG A 19 -13.89 4.84 18.43
CA ARG A 19 -14.73 3.66 18.66
C ARG A 19 -14.22 2.53 17.76
N ARG A 20 -13.84 1.40 18.35
CA ARG A 20 -13.50 0.18 17.61
C ARG A 20 -14.76 -0.34 16.90
N ARG A 21 -14.92 0.01 15.62
CA ARG A 21 -16.07 -0.36 14.76
C ARG A 21 -15.68 -1.16 13.51
N ILE A 22 -14.42 -1.56 13.40
CA ILE A 22 -13.97 -2.42 12.31
C ILE A 22 -14.35 -3.86 12.67
N THR A 23 -15.33 -4.41 11.94
CA THR A 23 -15.69 -5.83 11.99
C THR A 23 -14.78 -6.64 11.06
N LEU A 24 -14.76 -7.96 11.21
CA LEU A 24 -13.95 -8.85 10.36
C LEU A 24 -14.22 -8.64 8.87
N VAL A 25 -15.49 -8.58 8.48
CA VAL A 25 -15.90 -8.39 7.07
C VAL A 25 -15.42 -7.04 6.54
N ASN A 26 -15.54 -5.97 7.35
CA ASN A 26 -15.06 -4.65 6.95
C ASN A 26 -13.53 -4.63 6.84
N ALA A 27 -12.81 -5.29 7.74
CA ALA A 27 -11.35 -5.40 7.68
C ALA A 27 -10.89 -6.14 6.43
N VAL A 28 -11.49 -7.30 6.13
CA VAL A 28 -11.19 -8.09 4.93
C VAL A 28 -11.50 -7.27 3.67
N GLY A 29 -12.65 -6.60 3.62
CA GLY A 29 -13.01 -5.74 2.50
C GLY A 29 -12.02 -4.59 2.27
N LEU A 30 -11.53 -3.96 3.34
CA LEU A 30 -10.50 -2.92 3.27
C LEU A 30 -9.18 -3.46 2.71
N ILE A 31 -8.74 -4.63 3.18
CA ILE A 31 -7.49 -5.25 2.69
C ILE A 31 -7.63 -5.61 1.21
N VAL A 32 -8.71 -6.30 0.82
CA VAL A 32 -8.97 -6.67 -0.58
C VAL A 32 -9.03 -5.42 -1.47
N GLY A 33 -9.72 -4.36 -1.02
CA GLY A 33 -9.80 -3.10 -1.74
C GLY A 33 -8.46 -2.37 -1.86
N SER A 34 -7.57 -2.48 -0.87
CA SER A 34 -6.23 -1.91 -0.94
C SER A 34 -5.26 -2.71 -1.82
N VAL A 35 -5.44 -4.03 -1.93
CA VAL A 35 -4.56 -4.92 -2.70
C VAL A 35 -4.93 -4.91 -4.19
N ILE A 36 -6.22 -4.86 -4.51
CA ILE A 36 -6.68 -4.80 -5.90
C ILE A 36 -6.48 -3.37 -6.42
N GLY A 37 -5.33 -3.15 -7.08
CA GLY A 37 -4.97 -1.87 -7.70
C GLY A 37 -4.70 -1.98 -9.21
N SER A 38 -3.98 -0.99 -9.74
CA SER A 38 -3.64 -0.92 -11.16
C SER A 38 -2.75 -2.06 -11.67
N GLY A 39 -2.06 -2.76 -10.76
CA GLY A 39 -1.15 -3.86 -11.08
C GLY A 39 -1.83 -5.04 -11.77
N ILE A 40 -3.08 -5.37 -11.45
CA ILE A 40 -3.76 -6.52 -12.08
C ILE A 40 -4.02 -6.30 -13.58
N PHE A 41 -4.07 -5.04 -14.03
CA PHE A 41 -4.29 -4.73 -15.44
C PHE A 41 -3.00 -4.73 -16.25
N ILE A 42 -1.87 -4.38 -15.64
CA ILE A 42 -0.56 -4.33 -16.31
C ILE A 42 0.18 -5.67 -16.23
N SER A 43 0.26 -6.24 -15.03
CA SER A 43 1.15 -7.35 -14.72
C SER A 43 0.90 -8.63 -15.52
N PRO A 44 -0.34 -9.06 -15.83
CA PRO A 44 -0.56 -10.28 -16.60
C PRO A 44 0.05 -10.23 -17.99
N LYS A 45 -0.05 -9.09 -18.68
CA LYS A 45 0.55 -8.91 -20.01
C LYS A 45 2.08 -9.03 -19.93
N GLY A 46 2.69 -8.34 -18.97
CA GLY A 46 4.15 -8.41 -18.76
C GLY A 46 4.62 -9.82 -18.43
N VAL A 47 3.97 -10.49 -17.47
CA VAL A 47 4.32 -11.88 -17.10
C VAL A 47 4.17 -12.81 -18.30
N PHE A 48 3.09 -12.69 -19.07
CA PHE A 48 2.87 -13.52 -20.25
C PHE A 48 3.95 -13.34 -21.33
N GLU A 49 4.36 -12.10 -21.59
CA GLU A 49 5.44 -11.78 -22.53
C GLU A 49 6.79 -12.36 -22.06
N TYR A 50 7.16 -12.18 -20.79
CA TYR A 50 8.41 -12.71 -20.23
C TYR A 50 8.43 -14.25 -20.09
N CYS A 51 7.26 -14.88 -20.00
CA CYS A 51 7.12 -16.34 -19.91
C CYS A 51 7.12 -17.03 -21.29
N GLY A 52 7.51 -16.33 -22.36
CA GLY A 52 7.54 -16.87 -23.72
C GLY A 52 6.16 -17.19 -24.28
N GLN A 53 5.14 -16.40 -23.90
CA GLN A 53 3.75 -16.55 -24.34
C GLN A 53 3.11 -17.91 -23.97
N SER A 54 3.69 -18.62 -23.01
CA SER A 54 3.14 -19.86 -22.47
C SER A 54 2.17 -19.57 -21.32
N VAL A 55 0.90 -19.92 -21.52
CA VAL A 55 -0.16 -19.76 -20.50
C VAL A 55 0.18 -20.57 -19.24
N ALA A 56 0.65 -21.81 -19.40
CA ALA A 56 0.96 -22.69 -18.28
C ALA A 56 2.07 -22.11 -17.38
N LEU A 57 3.13 -21.56 -17.99
CA LEU A 57 4.25 -20.96 -17.26
C LEU A 57 3.80 -19.68 -16.53
N SER A 58 2.99 -18.83 -17.18
CA SER A 58 2.47 -17.61 -16.56
C SER A 58 1.63 -17.91 -15.30
N ILE A 59 0.75 -18.91 -15.35
CA ILE A 59 -0.06 -19.32 -14.20
C ILE A 59 0.81 -19.93 -13.10
N ALA A 60 1.82 -20.73 -13.45
CA ALA A 60 2.75 -21.29 -12.47
C ALA A 60 3.51 -20.19 -11.70
N VAL A 61 3.98 -19.15 -12.39
CA VAL A 61 4.63 -17.99 -11.76
C VAL A 61 3.66 -17.24 -10.83
N TRP A 62 2.41 -17.08 -11.25
CA TRP A 62 1.37 -16.45 -10.42
C TRP A 62 1.09 -17.24 -9.14
N ILE A 63 0.93 -18.56 -9.25
CA ILE A 63 0.72 -19.44 -8.09
C ILE A 63 1.93 -19.38 -7.15
N PHE A 64 3.14 -19.43 -7.69
CA PHE A 64 4.36 -19.32 -6.91
C PHE A 64 4.45 -17.99 -6.17
N CYS A 65 4.20 -16.87 -6.86
CA CYS A 65 4.16 -15.54 -6.24
C CYS A 65 3.07 -15.45 -5.15
N GLY A 66 1.88 -16.00 -5.41
CA GLY A 66 0.79 -16.05 -4.43
C GLY A 66 1.15 -16.85 -3.18
N PHE A 67 1.88 -17.95 -3.33
CA PHE A 67 2.39 -18.73 -2.21
C PHE A 67 3.37 -17.91 -1.34
N PHE A 68 4.36 -17.26 -1.96
CA PHE A 68 5.29 -16.38 -1.23
C PHE A 68 4.59 -15.21 -0.54
N SER A 69 3.61 -14.60 -1.20
CA SER A 69 2.80 -13.53 -0.60
C SER A 69 2.01 -14.01 0.62
N THR A 70 1.52 -15.26 0.59
CA THR A 70 0.77 -15.85 1.72
C THR A 70 1.68 -16.09 2.92
N LEU A 71 2.92 -16.55 2.70
CA LEU A 71 3.91 -16.69 3.77
C LEU A 71 4.21 -15.34 4.44
N GLY A 72 4.40 -14.28 3.63
CA GLY A 72 4.58 -12.92 4.15
C GLY A 72 3.38 -12.44 4.96
N ALA A 73 2.16 -12.67 4.46
CA ALA A 73 0.92 -12.30 5.16
C ALA A 73 0.80 -13.02 6.52
N LEU A 74 1.26 -14.27 6.62
CA LEU A 74 1.25 -15.02 7.88
C LEU A 74 2.23 -14.42 8.90
N CYS A 75 3.43 -14.01 8.46
CA CYS A 75 4.37 -13.28 9.32
C CYS A 75 3.77 -11.95 9.83
N TYR A 76 3.09 -11.20 8.97
CA TYR A 76 2.39 -9.97 9.37
C TYR A 76 1.20 -10.23 10.30
N ALA A 77 0.53 -11.37 10.17
CA ALA A 77 -0.56 -11.76 11.06
C ALA A 77 -0.04 -12.04 12.48
N GLU A 78 1.05 -12.79 12.62
CA GLU A 78 1.74 -13.04 13.91
C GLU A 78 2.20 -11.72 14.57
N LEU A 79 2.73 -10.80 13.76
CA LEU A 79 3.19 -9.51 14.25
C LEU A 79 2.02 -8.62 14.69
N GLY A 80 0.92 -8.64 13.93
CA GLY A 80 -0.28 -7.87 14.22
C GLY A 80 -1.08 -8.37 15.43
N THR A 81 -0.99 -9.66 15.77
CA THR A 81 -1.57 -10.20 17.02
C THR A 81 -0.67 -9.93 18.23
N THR A 82 0.65 -9.87 18.03
CA THR A 82 1.63 -9.59 19.10
C THR A 82 1.67 -8.10 19.47
N ILE A 83 1.73 -7.20 18.48
CA ILE A 83 1.91 -5.76 18.69
C ILE A 83 0.58 -5.05 18.40
N THR A 84 -0.24 -4.88 19.44
CA THR A 84 -1.58 -4.25 19.34
C THR A 84 -1.56 -2.72 19.47
N ARG A 85 -0.52 -2.07 18.96
CA ARG A 85 -0.37 -0.60 18.97
C ARG A 85 -0.88 0.00 17.66
N SER A 86 -1.56 1.14 17.76
CA SER A 86 -1.97 1.90 16.57
C SER A 86 -0.74 2.57 15.95
N GLY A 87 -0.37 2.16 14.74
CA GLY A 87 0.79 2.70 14.01
C GLY A 87 1.20 1.93 12.76
N GLY A 88 0.59 0.77 12.49
CA GLY A 88 0.90 -0.03 11.29
C GLY A 88 2.36 -0.46 11.26
N ASP A 89 2.96 -0.46 10.07
CA ASP A 89 4.35 -0.89 9.84
C ASP A 89 5.37 -0.11 10.69
N TYR A 90 5.09 1.17 10.97
CA TYR A 90 5.94 1.98 11.84
C TYR A 90 6.00 1.45 13.27
N ALA A 91 4.89 0.97 13.82
CA ALA A 91 4.86 0.43 15.19
C ALA A 91 5.73 -0.84 15.30
N TYR A 92 5.72 -1.68 14.26
CA TYR A 92 6.56 -2.87 14.18
C TYR A 92 8.05 -2.51 14.12
N GLN A 93 8.39 -1.53 13.28
CA GLN A 93 9.78 -1.09 13.14
C GLN A 93 10.30 -0.43 14.42
N MET A 94 9.44 0.32 15.12
CA MET A 94 9.78 0.96 16.38
C MET A 94 10.05 -0.05 17.49
N GLU A 95 9.27 -1.13 17.57
CA GLU A 95 9.45 -2.19 18.57
C GLU A 95 10.68 -3.06 18.27
N ALA A 96 10.93 -3.40 17.01
CA ALA A 96 12.00 -4.31 16.63
C ALA A 96 13.39 -3.65 16.53
N PHE A 97 13.47 -2.40 16.04
CA PHE A 97 14.74 -1.75 15.69
C PHE A 97 14.97 -0.42 16.43
N GLY A 98 14.02 0.01 17.25
CA GLY A 98 14.11 1.24 18.02
C GLY A 98 13.81 2.53 17.23
N PRO A 99 13.93 3.69 17.89
CA PRO A 99 13.36 4.95 17.40
C PRO A 99 14.06 5.55 16.18
N LEU A 100 15.39 5.37 16.06
CA LEU A 100 16.15 5.99 14.96
C LEU A 100 15.82 5.33 13.61
N ILE A 101 15.78 4.00 13.57
CA ILE A 101 15.47 3.23 12.36
C ILE A 101 14.00 3.44 11.97
N ALA A 102 13.10 3.44 12.95
CA ALA A 102 11.68 3.71 12.70
C ALA A 102 11.45 5.12 12.12
N PHE A 103 12.17 6.14 12.62
CA PHE A 103 12.08 7.50 12.10
C PHE A 103 12.56 7.59 10.65
N LEU A 104 13.72 7.01 10.33
CA LEU A 104 14.24 6.99 8.96
C LEU A 104 13.28 6.27 8.01
N TYR A 105 12.73 5.13 8.43
CA TYR A 105 11.72 4.42 7.66
C TYR A 105 10.48 5.28 7.41
N LEU A 106 9.96 5.96 8.43
CA LEU A 106 8.81 6.86 8.28
C LEU A 106 9.07 7.96 7.25
N TRP A 107 10.26 8.57 7.29
CA TRP A 107 10.66 9.60 6.32
C TRP A 107 10.75 9.07 4.89
N VAL A 108 11.40 7.92 4.69
CA VAL A 108 11.51 7.30 3.37
C VAL A 108 10.14 6.91 2.84
N THR A 109 9.29 6.33 3.68
CA THR A 109 7.94 5.92 3.30
C THR A 109 7.08 7.13 2.93
N MET A 110 7.15 8.22 3.70
CA MET A 110 6.36 9.43 3.42
C MET A 110 6.87 10.21 2.20
N LEU A 111 8.19 10.38 2.05
CA LEU A 111 8.75 11.21 0.98
C LEU A 111 8.94 10.47 -0.34
N ILE A 112 9.14 9.16 -0.32
CA ILE A 112 9.52 8.40 -1.51
C ILE A 112 8.44 7.37 -1.84
N VAL A 113 8.15 6.44 -0.92
CA VAL A 113 7.32 5.27 -1.23
C VAL A 113 5.89 5.66 -1.57
N ASN A 114 5.24 6.42 -0.68
CA ASN A 114 3.86 6.85 -0.86
C ASN A 114 3.65 7.70 -2.12
N PRO A 115 4.41 8.79 -2.37
CA PRO A 115 4.21 9.59 -3.58
C PRO A 115 4.56 8.82 -4.86
N THR A 116 5.57 7.95 -4.82
CA THR A 116 5.91 7.10 -5.99
C THR A 116 4.77 6.14 -6.31
N SER A 117 4.17 5.51 -5.29
CA SER A 117 3.02 4.62 -5.47
C SER A 117 1.84 5.36 -6.09
N GLN A 118 1.49 6.54 -5.56
CA GLN A 118 0.41 7.37 -6.12
C GLN A 118 0.71 7.79 -7.57
N ALA A 119 1.95 8.17 -7.88
CA ALA A 119 2.37 8.56 -9.22
C ALA A 119 2.25 7.39 -10.23
N ILE A 120 2.68 6.19 -9.85
CA ILE A 120 2.57 4.99 -10.70
C ILE A 120 1.10 4.69 -11.00
N THR A 121 0.22 4.76 -9.99
CA THR A 121 -1.22 4.55 -10.18
C THR A 121 -1.82 5.61 -11.10
N ALA A 122 -1.47 6.89 -10.92
CA ALA A 122 -1.96 7.98 -11.77
C ALA A 122 -1.50 7.85 -13.23
N ILE A 123 -0.22 7.51 -13.47
CA ILE A 123 0.32 7.28 -14.81
C ILE A 123 -0.38 6.09 -15.47
N THR A 124 -0.56 5.00 -14.72
CA THR A 124 -1.26 3.81 -15.23
C THR A 124 -2.69 4.15 -15.64
N PHE A 125 -3.41 4.86 -14.78
CA PHE A 125 -4.77 5.30 -15.03
C PHE A 125 -4.88 6.17 -16.29
N ALA A 126 -3.98 7.14 -16.45
CA ALA A 126 -3.90 7.98 -17.63
C ALA A 126 -3.65 7.17 -18.91
N HIS A 127 -2.75 6.18 -18.86
CA HIS A 127 -2.50 5.28 -20.00
C HIS A 127 -3.74 4.51 -20.42
N TYR A 128 -4.49 3.95 -19.47
CA TYR A 128 -5.70 3.19 -19.78
C TYR A 128 -6.82 4.08 -20.32
N ILE A 129 -7.04 5.28 -19.76
CA ILE A 129 -8.07 6.21 -20.25
C ILE A 129 -7.76 6.69 -21.66
N ILE A 130 -6.53 7.13 -21.93
CA ILE A 130 -6.18 7.64 -23.25
C ILE A 130 -6.18 6.51 -24.28
N GLY A 131 -5.80 5.29 -23.88
CA GLY A 131 -5.86 4.11 -24.74
C GLY A 131 -7.26 3.83 -25.31
N ILE A 132 -8.33 4.19 -24.60
CA ILE A 132 -9.71 4.08 -25.11
C ILE A 132 -9.98 5.04 -26.27
N PHE A 133 -9.38 6.23 -26.25
CA PHE A 133 -9.56 7.23 -27.31
C PHE A 133 -8.59 7.06 -28.49
N TYR A 134 -7.49 6.34 -28.27
CA TYR A 134 -6.41 6.13 -29.24
C TYR A 134 -6.17 4.64 -29.50
N GLU A 135 -7.21 3.90 -29.91
CA GLU A 135 -7.11 2.45 -30.15
C GLU A 135 -6.13 2.08 -31.29
N SER A 136 -5.92 2.98 -32.26
CA SER A 136 -5.12 2.71 -33.48
C SER A 136 -3.77 3.45 -33.54
N CYS A 137 -3.42 4.26 -32.54
CA CYS A 137 -2.19 5.06 -32.53
C CYS A 137 -1.59 5.11 -31.12
N GLU A 138 -0.27 5.18 -31.01
CA GLU A 138 0.35 5.42 -29.70
C GLU A 138 -0.03 6.80 -29.17
N PRO A 139 -0.55 6.89 -27.93
CA PRO A 139 -0.91 8.16 -27.35
C PRO A 139 0.33 9.02 -27.11
N PRO A 140 0.29 10.33 -27.42
CA PRO A 140 1.43 11.20 -27.21
C PRO A 140 1.79 11.23 -25.72
N GLN A 141 3.06 10.97 -25.40
CA GLN A 141 3.55 10.90 -24.01
C GLN A 141 3.26 12.18 -23.21
N ALA A 142 3.20 13.33 -23.89
CA ALA A 142 2.81 14.59 -23.27
C ALA A 142 1.36 14.55 -22.74
N ALA A 143 0.41 13.99 -23.48
CA ALA A 143 -0.98 13.87 -23.04
C ALA A 143 -1.12 12.94 -21.84
N VAL A 144 -0.43 11.79 -21.86
CA VAL A 144 -0.42 10.85 -20.72
C VAL A 144 0.11 11.52 -19.45
N LYS A 145 1.24 12.24 -19.57
CA LYS A 145 1.84 12.94 -18.43
C LYS A 145 0.94 14.06 -17.91
N LEU A 146 0.30 14.85 -18.78
CA LEU A 146 -0.59 15.92 -18.37
C LEU A 146 -1.83 15.38 -17.64
N ILE A 147 -2.45 14.33 -18.15
CA ILE A 147 -3.61 13.70 -17.47
C ILE A 147 -3.16 13.08 -16.14
N ALA A 148 -2.01 12.40 -16.11
CA ALA A 148 -1.48 11.84 -14.86
C ALA A 148 -1.22 12.92 -13.80
N ILE A 149 -0.67 14.08 -14.19
CA ILE A 149 -0.46 15.23 -13.30
C ILE A 149 -1.79 15.81 -12.82
N CYS A 150 -2.81 15.90 -13.68
CA CYS A 150 -4.14 16.37 -13.28
C CYS A 150 -4.87 15.41 -12.30
N CYS A 151 -4.49 14.13 -12.29
CA CYS A 151 -5.08 13.11 -11.41
C CYS A 151 -4.41 13.00 -10.04
N LEU A 152 -3.25 13.64 -9.84
CA LEU A 152 -2.53 13.72 -8.56
C LEU A 152 -2.97 14.94 -7.75
#